data_AF-A0A9N9A9W7-F1
#
_entry.id   AF-A0A9N9A9W7-F1
#
_cell.length_a   1.000
_cell.length_b   1.000
_cell.length_c   1.000
_cell.angle_alpha   90.00
_cell.angle_beta   90.00
_cell.angle_gamma   90.00
#
_symmetry.space_group_name_H-M   'P 1'
#
loop_
_entity.id
_entity.type
_entity.pdbx_description
1 polymer ?
#
loop_
_entity_poly.entity_id
_entity_poly.type
_entity_poly.pdbx_seq_one_letter_code
_entity_poly.pdbx_strand_id
1 'polypeptide(L)'
;MTLEFLNTSEAIFRVLRDSKVSYSEKIIVATRVWNSTDICFLNKVGFLSEWVRSTLIKSTGFSDVRLGETPYLNLSYWKLFKEALEKTSDSSTPSPLYKLPLIPIFSSVIDYISSVESISNHSNDDLIEHLLETFDACFYKLTTEKSTIFRPPIDHLVTLALNACNLVMTINTSYDNYEMNVEYSQSRAYNVLTGKMFNKLLHVRSFVFHLNSSGQQEDCDYVIFSKIIMSIDTIFRLGLFQQDHIIEYATLPESNKDVSDKRNDGKGLINHHDQLFDKCREIINSNDDKMRYQLSVLEVIPYWYGFFVEELRKHTEYILGAASGEAVKAALDKKRLLEFNFFSELWTLISEALSNLKGIHEAFGTLQQKVELKFITFYLDESLQQLQKADNAMGIQVVLGQITYLEEVLKAYLMSLKYYNLNSIQLQNANAQ
;
A
#
# COMPACT_ATOMS: atom_id res chain seq x y z
N MET A 1 -3.66 33.00 33.32
CA MET A 1 -4.62 32.44 34.30
C MET A 1 -3.84 31.48 35.19
N THR A 2 -3.76 31.69 36.50
CA THR A 2 -3.02 30.77 37.38
C THR A 2 -3.78 29.46 37.51
N LEU A 3 -3.10 28.33 37.28
CA LEU A 3 -3.65 26.96 37.24
C LEU A 3 -4.31 26.50 38.54
N GLU A 4 -4.27 27.29 39.61
CA GLU A 4 -4.82 26.99 40.93
C GLU A 4 -6.36 27.14 41.01
N PHE A 5 -6.99 27.82 40.05
CA PHE A 5 -8.46 28.00 40.03
C PHE A 5 -9.25 26.91 39.28
N LEU A 6 -8.58 25.88 38.74
CA LEU A 6 -9.19 24.80 37.94
C LEU A 6 -9.74 23.63 38.78
N ASN A 7 -10.33 23.92 39.95
CA ASN A 7 -10.85 22.87 40.85
C ASN A 7 -12.35 22.59 40.64
N THR A 8 -13.05 23.38 39.84
CA THR A 8 -14.47 23.17 39.55
C THR A 8 -14.68 22.71 38.11
N SER A 9 -15.67 21.83 37.90
CA SER A 9 -16.08 21.40 36.56
C SER A 9 -16.39 22.60 35.68
N GLU A 10 -17.15 23.57 36.18
CA GLU A 10 -17.53 24.78 35.46
C GLU A 10 -16.31 25.57 34.94
N ALA A 11 -15.26 25.74 35.76
CA ALA A 11 -14.04 26.41 35.35
C ALA A 11 -13.36 25.67 34.20
N ILE A 12 -13.30 24.33 34.25
CA ILE A 12 -12.74 23.49 33.19
C ILE A 12 -13.56 23.64 31.91
N PHE A 13 -14.89 23.51 31.99
CA PHE A 13 -15.79 23.69 30.84
C PHE A 13 -15.63 25.06 30.19
N ARG A 14 -15.51 26.11 31.01
CA ARG A 14 -15.32 27.49 30.56
C ARG A 14 -14.00 27.60 29.80
N VAL A 15 -12.89 27.15 30.37
CA VAL A 15 -11.57 27.22 29.74
C VAL A 15 -11.51 26.44 28.42
N LEU A 16 -12.05 25.22 28.39
CA LEU A 16 -12.01 24.36 27.20
C LEU A 16 -12.90 24.87 26.05
N ARG A 17 -13.89 25.72 26.34
CA ARG A 17 -14.79 26.32 25.34
C ARG A 17 -14.48 27.77 25.00
N ASP A 18 -13.70 28.46 25.83
CA ASP A 18 -13.41 29.89 25.66
C ASP A 18 -12.56 30.14 24.40
N SER A 19 -13.05 30.94 23.47
CA SER A 19 -12.31 31.31 22.26
C SER A 19 -11.08 32.18 22.54
N LYS A 20 -11.02 32.83 23.71
CA LYS A 20 -9.88 33.67 24.12
C LYS A 20 -8.69 32.87 24.62
N VAL A 21 -8.90 31.61 25.01
CA VAL A 21 -7.83 30.71 25.46
C VAL A 21 -7.23 30.01 24.25
N SER A 22 -5.90 30.03 24.16
CA SER A 22 -5.16 29.41 23.06
C SER A 22 -5.33 27.88 23.03
N TYR A 23 -5.13 27.25 21.87
CA TYR A 23 -5.21 25.80 21.76
C TYR A 23 -4.13 25.08 22.60
N SER A 24 -2.93 25.64 22.68
CA SER A 24 -1.85 25.11 23.53
C SER A 24 -2.23 25.09 25.01
N GLU A 25 -2.82 26.17 25.52
CA GLU A 25 -3.30 26.22 26.92
C GLU A 25 -4.46 25.23 27.14
N LYS A 26 -5.39 25.14 26.18
CA LYS A 26 -6.53 24.21 26.26
C LYS A 26 -6.07 22.76 26.35
N ILE A 27 -5.12 22.32 25.53
CA ILE A 27 -4.65 20.93 25.57
C ILE A 27 -3.90 20.64 26.87
N ILE A 28 -3.12 21.57 27.41
CA ILE A 28 -2.47 21.42 28.73
C ILE A 28 -3.52 21.21 29.83
N VAL A 29 -4.58 22.03 29.83
CA VAL A 29 -5.68 21.89 30.80
C VAL A 29 -6.40 20.55 30.61
N ALA A 30 -6.73 20.18 29.38
CA ALA A 30 -7.40 18.92 29.10
C ALA A 30 -6.57 17.70 29.53
N THR A 31 -5.27 17.68 29.24
CA THR A 31 -4.35 16.61 29.65
C THR A 31 -4.19 16.55 31.17
N ARG A 32 -4.07 17.70 31.86
CA ARG A 32 -4.04 17.74 33.33
C ARG A 32 -5.31 17.16 33.93
N VAL A 33 -6.46 17.58 33.41
CA VAL A 33 -7.75 17.07 33.86
C VAL A 33 -7.82 15.57 33.60
N TRP A 34 -7.47 15.09 32.41
CA TRP A 34 -7.50 13.68 32.03
C TRP A 34 -6.68 12.78 32.98
N ASN A 35 -5.49 13.24 33.38
CA ASN A 35 -4.56 12.48 34.21
C ASN A 35 -4.78 12.65 35.73
N SER A 36 -5.50 13.68 36.16
CA SER A 36 -5.74 13.92 37.59
C SER A 36 -6.76 12.94 38.18
N THR A 37 -6.46 12.36 39.33
CA THR A 37 -7.43 11.60 40.15
C THR A 37 -8.30 12.51 41.01
N ASP A 38 -7.82 13.71 41.31
CA ASP A 38 -8.45 14.62 42.28
C ASP A 38 -9.56 15.46 41.65
N ILE A 39 -9.51 15.65 40.32
CA ILE A 39 -10.53 16.38 39.58
C ILE A 39 -11.65 15.41 39.19
N CYS A 40 -12.74 15.45 39.96
CA CYS A 40 -13.93 14.62 39.77
C CYS A 40 -15.09 15.45 39.21
N PHE A 41 -15.61 15.05 38.04
CA PHE A 41 -16.91 15.52 37.56
C PHE A 41 -17.60 14.43 36.73
N LEU A 42 -18.92 14.55 36.63
CA LEU A 42 -19.78 13.55 35.99
C LEU A 42 -19.33 13.31 34.54
N ASN A 43 -19.12 12.03 34.20
CA ASN A 43 -18.72 11.59 32.86
C ASN A 43 -17.44 12.29 32.32
N LYS A 44 -16.44 12.48 33.17
CA LYS A 44 -15.14 13.07 32.80
C LYS A 44 -14.52 12.50 31.52
N VAL A 45 -14.43 11.17 31.43
CA VAL A 45 -13.85 10.47 30.27
C VAL A 45 -14.66 10.74 29.01
N GLY A 46 -15.98 10.56 29.06
CA GLY A 46 -16.85 10.81 27.90
C GLY A 46 -16.80 12.26 27.43
N PHE A 47 -16.83 13.21 28.37
CA PHE A 47 -16.73 14.64 28.06
C PHE A 47 -15.41 14.99 27.35
N LEU A 48 -14.27 14.58 27.90
CA LEU A 48 -12.96 14.91 27.32
C LEU A 48 -12.74 14.21 25.97
N SER A 49 -13.19 12.96 25.84
CA SER A 49 -13.17 12.22 24.57
C SER A 49 -13.99 12.92 23.48
N GLU A 50 -15.15 13.47 23.83
CA GLU A 50 -15.98 14.23 22.89
C GLU A 50 -15.38 15.60 22.57
N TRP A 51 -14.82 16.26 23.58
CA TRP A 51 -14.18 17.56 23.43
C TRP A 51 -12.97 17.49 22.49
N VAL A 52 -12.05 16.54 22.70
CA VAL A 52 -10.84 16.43 21.87
C VAL A 52 -11.21 16.14 20.41
N ARG A 53 -12.18 15.25 20.19
CA ARG A 53 -12.70 14.94 18.86
C ARG A 53 -13.33 16.14 18.17
N SER A 54 -14.24 16.81 18.87
CA SER A 54 -14.95 17.98 18.33
C SER A 54 -13.97 19.11 18.01
N THR A 55 -12.92 19.25 18.83
CA THR A 55 -11.86 20.24 18.62
C THR A 55 -11.03 19.92 17.38
N LEU A 56 -10.64 18.65 17.20
CA LEU A 56 -9.94 18.17 16.00
C LEU A 56 -10.77 18.46 14.73
N ILE A 57 -12.05 18.06 14.70
CA ILE A 57 -12.95 18.28 13.55
C ILE A 57 -13.12 19.76 13.23
N LYS A 58 -13.42 20.59 14.24
CA LYS A 58 -13.63 22.03 14.02
C LYS A 58 -12.38 22.74 13.52
N SER A 59 -11.21 22.16 13.74
CA SER A 59 -9.94 22.76 13.34
C SER A 59 -9.53 22.52 11.88
N THR A 60 -10.19 21.61 11.16
CA THR A 60 -9.82 21.32 9.76
C THR A 60 -10.26 22.40 8.77
N GLY A 61 -11.06 23.38 9.21
CA GLY A 61 -11.60 24.47 8.36
C GLY A 61 -10.79 25.77 8.35
N PHE A 62 -9.61 25.81 8.99
CA PHE A 62 -8.78 27.02 9.02
C PHE A 62 -7.89 27.11 7.77
N SER A 63 -7.75 28.30 7.19
CA SER A 63 -7.01 28.54 5.94
C SER A 63 -5.53 28.86 6.12
N ASP A 64 -5.14 29.35 7.30
CA ASP A 64 -3.76 29.70 7.63
C ASP A 64 -3.30 28.80 8.77
N VAL A 65 -2.52 27.78 8.43
CA VAL A 65 -2.28 26.62 9.30
C VAL A 65 -0.79 26.34 9.40
N ARG A 66 -0.28 26.36 10.63
CA ARG A 66 1.09 25.97 10.96
C ARG A 66 1.11 24.68 11.76
N LEU A 67 2.07 23.82 11.44
CA LEU A 67 2.33 22.58 12.17
C LEU A 67 2.49 22.88 13.67
N GLY A 68 1.76 22.16 14.51
CA GLY A 68 1.77 22.35 15.95
C GLY A 68 0.88 23.48 16.50
N GLU A 69 0.41 24.43 15.69
CA GLU A 69 -0.45 25.53 16.17
C GLU A 69 -1.94 25.15 16.17
N THR A 70 -2.39 24.44 15.14
CA THR A 70 -3.80 24.01 15.05
C THR A 70 -4.00 22.60 15.64
N PRO A 71 -5.17 22.32 16.26
CA PRO A 71 -5.41 21.04 16.91
C PRO A 71 -5.17 19.82 16.04
N TYR A 72 -5.64 19.80 14.79
CA TYR A 72 -5.44 18.65 13.90
C TYR A 72 -3.99 18.44 13.46
N LEU A 73 -3.12 19.44 13.59
CA LEU A 73 -1.68 19.35 13.33
C LEU A 73 -0.82 19.35 14.60
N ASN A 74 -1.44 19.28 15.77
CA ASN A 74 -0.74 19.29 17.04
C ASN A 74 -0.71 17.89 17.65
N LEU A 75 0.50 17.34 17.81
CA LEU A 75 0.75 16.01 18.34
C LEU A 75 0.08 15.75 19.71
N SER A 76 -0.02 16.76 20.58
CA SER A 76 -0.59 16.61 21.92
C SER A 76 -2.09 16.31 21.87
N TYR A 77 -2.81 16.88 20.90
CA TYR A 77 -4.23 16.57 20.69
C TYR A 77 -4.42 15.13 20.22
N TRP A 78 -3.57 14.65 19.31
CA TRP A 78 -3.61 13.27 18.83
C TRP A 78 -3.24 12.27 19.93
N LYS A 79 -2.26 12.58 20.80
CA LYS A 79 -1.93 11.74 21.96
C LYS A 79 -3.11 11.61 22.92
N LEU A 80 -3.76 12.72 23.26
CA LEU A 80 -4.95 12.70 24.12
C LEU A 80 -6.11 11.95 23.44
N PHE A 81 -6.27 12.10 22.12
CA PHE A 81 -7.28 11.36 21.37
C PHE A 81 -7.01 9.84 21.35
N LYS A 82 -5.75 9.43 21.19
CA LYS A 82 -5.33 8.02 21.29
C LYS A 82 -5.68 7.43 22.65
N GLU A 83 -5.31 8.11 23.74
CA GLU A 83 -5.65 7.66 25.10
C GLU A 83 -7.16 7.57 25.33
N ALA A 84 -7.93 8.48 24.74
CA ALA A 84 -9.38 8.47 24.78
C ALA A 84 -9.98 7.25 24.04
N LEU A 85 -9.41 6.87 22.90
CA LEU A 85 -9.80 5.65 22.18
C LEU A 85 -9.48 4.39 22.98
N GLU A 86 -8.36 4.38 23.69
CA GLU A 86 -7.93 3.26 24.53
C GLU A 86 -8.86 3.05 25.74
N LYS A 87 -9.07 4.09 26.56
CA LYS A 87 -9.91 3.99 27.78
C LYS A 87 -11.38 3.73 27.52
N THR A 88 -11.91 4.09 26.35
CA THR A 88 -13.31 3.84 25.99
C THR A 88 -13.57 2.40 25.54
N SER A 89 -12.55 1.55 25.53
CA SER A 89 -12.65 0.12 25.16
C SER A 89 -13.25 -0.76 26.24
N ASP A 90 -13.10 -0.35 27.50
CA ASP A 90 -13.48 -1.19 28.62
C ASP A 90 -14.93 -0.94 29.09
N SER A 91 -15.57 0.13 28.62
CA SER A 91 -16.93 0.46 29.02
C SER A 91 -17.95 -0.21 28.08
N SER A 92 -18.73 -1.15 28.60
CA SER A 92 -19.85 -1.82 27.91
C SER A 92 -20.99 -0.88 27.49
N THR A 93 -20.94 0.39 27.91
CA THR A 93 -21.89 1.42 27.49
C THR A 93 -21.62 1.87 26.05
N PRO A 94 -22.57 1.68 25.13
CA PRO A 94 -22.46 2.18 23.76
C PRO A 94 -22.40 3.70 23.80
N SER A 95 -21.23 4.25 23.52
CA SER A 95 -21.04 5.69 23.55
C SER A 95 -21.49 6.30 22.22
N PRO A 96 -22.32 7.36 22.21
CA PRO A 96 -22.77 8.05 20.99
C PRO A 96 -21.62 8.73 20.21
N LEU A 97 -20.39 8.59 20.71
CA LEU A 97 -19.14 9.21 20.30
C LEU A 97 -18.76 8.99 18.82
N TYR A 98 -19.15 7.88 18.18
CA TYR A 98 -18.60 7.54 16.85
C TYR A 98 -19.42 8.04 15.65
N LYS A 99 -20.46 8.87 15.89
CA LYS A 99 -21.29 9.44 14.80
C LYS A 99 -20.64 10.61 14.07
N LEU A 100 -19.53 11.14 14.58
CA LEU A 100 -18.87 12.31 13.99
C LEU A 100 -17.99 11.89 12.80
N PRO A 101 -17.97 12.68 11.71
CA PRO A 101 -17.16 12.38 10.53
C PRO A 101 -15.68 12.60 10.88
N LEU A 102 -14.99 11.53 11.26
CA LEU A 102 -13.58 11.57 11.65
C LEU A 102 -12.65 11.61 10.44
N ILE A 103 -13.04 10.99 9.33
CA ILE A 103 -12.21 10.87 8.12
C ILE A 103 -11.74 12.23 7.55
N PRO A 104 -12.56 13.29 7.50
CA PRO A 104 -12.08 14.61 7.10
C PRO A 104 -10.85 15.09 7.89
N ILE A 105 -10.76 14.79 9.19
CA ILE A 105 -9.58 15.13 9.99
C ILE A 105 -8.35 14.38 9.48
N PHE A 106 -8.52 13.08 9.20
CA PHE A 106 -7.41 12.26 8.71
C PHE A 106 -6.93 12.76 7.34
N SER A 107 -7.88 13.07 6.46
CA SER A 107 -7.65 13.64 5.13
C SER A 107 -6.91 14.99 5.21
N SER A 108 -7.32 15.90 6.10
CA SER A 108 -6.68 17.21 6.26
C SER A 108 -5.23 17.15 6.77
N VAL A 109 -4.89 16.18 7.65
CA VAL A 109 -3.50 15.99 8.08
C VAL A 109 -2.64 15.56 6.89
N ILE A 110 -3.13 14.59 6.12
CA ILE A 110 -2.41 14.08 4.96
C ILE A 110 -2.23 15.19 3.91
N ASP A 111 -3.29 15.95 3.62
CA ASP A 111 -3.23 17.07 2.67
C ASP A 111 -2.23 18.13 3.10
N TYR A 112 -2.24 18.50 4.39
CA TYR A 112 -1.28 19.44 4.93
C TYR A 112 0.16 18.95 4.76
N ILE A 113 0.45 17.72 5.18
CA ILE A 113 1.81 17.16 5.07
C ILE A 113 2.23 17.06 3.59
N SER A 114 1.29 16.74 2.71
CA SER A 114 1.53 16.70 1.25
C SER A 114 1.80 18.08 0.67
N SER A 115 1.27 19.15 1.28
CA SER A 115 1.44 20.53 0.80
C SER A 115 2.64 21.24 1.43
N VAL A 116 3.19 20.71 2.52
CA VAL A 116 4.44 21.22 3.10
C VAL A 116 5.53 20.89 2.09
N GLU A 117 5.92 21.87 1.28
CA GLU A 117 7.08 21.75 0.40
C GLU A 117 8.27 21.26 1.24
N SER A 118 9.09 20.36 0.68
CA SER A 118 10.27 19.73 1.30
C SER A 118 11.42 20.73 1.59
N ILE A 119 11.08 21.97 1.90
CA ILE A 119 11.99 23.10 2.09
C ILE A 119 12.67 22.94 3.45
N SER A 120 13.76 22.17 3.44
CA SER A 120 14.99 22.34 4.25
C SER A 120 14.92 22.38 5.78
N ASN A 121 13.74 22.31 6.40
CA ASN A 121 13.59 22.41 7.85
C ASN A 121 13.55 21.01 8.49
N HIS A 122 14.72 20.36 8.57
CA HIS A 122 14.92 19.10 9.31
C HIS A 122 14.35 19.11 10.73
N SER A 123 14.15 20.28 11.33
CA SER A 123 13.53 20.42 12.66
C SER A 123 12.09 19.91 12.75
N ASN A 124 11.38 19.81 11.61
CA ASN A 124 9.98 19.42 11.59
C ASN A 124 9.78 17.94 11.25
N ASP A 125 10.79 17.26 10.72
CA ASP A 125 10.70 15.87 10.27
C ASP A 125 10.32 14.95 11.42
N ASP A 126 10.98 15.08 12.57
CA ASP A 126 10.68 14.31 13.79
C ASP A 126 9.23 14.52 14.25
N LEU A 127 8.76 15.77 14.23
CA LEU A 127 7.39 16.13 14.63
C LEU A 127 6.35 15.53 13.68
N ILE A 128 6.60 15.59 12.38
CA ILE A 128 5.72 15.00 11.34
C ILE A 128 5.70 13.47 11.49
N GLU A 129 6.85 12.83 11.71
CA GLU A 129 6.92 11.39 11.92
C GLU A 129 6.10 10.97 13.15
N HIS A 130 6.30 11.62 14.30
CA HIS A 130 5.57 11.30 15.52
C HIS A 130 4.05 11.58 15.39
N LEU A 131 3.70 12.61 14.62
CA LEU A 131 2.30 12.91 14.29
C LEU A 131 1.69 11.79 13.45
N LEU A 132 2.36 11.35 12.37
CA LEU A 132 1.91 10.28 11.49
C LEU A 132 1.82 8.93 12.22
N GLU A 133 2.75 8.62 13.12
CA GLU A 133 2.69 7.42 13.96
C GLU A 133 1.49 7.44 14.92
N THR A 134 1.25 8.57 15.58
CA THR A 134 0.11 8.71 16.49
C THR A 134 -1.21 8.69 15.72
N PHE A 135 -1.23 9.32 14.55
CA PHE A 135 -2.32 9.31 13.58
C PHE A 135 -2.66 7.89 13.11
N ASP A 136 -1.67 7.09 12.70
CA ASP A 136 -1.87 5.70 12.24
C ASP A 136 -2.41 4.84 13.38
N ALA A 137 -1.88 5.00 14.60
CA ALA A 137 -2.39 4.29 15.77
C ALA A 137 -3.87 4.62 16.06
N CYS A 138 -4.27 5.90 15.94
CA CYS A 138 -5.66 6.30 16.10
C CYS A 138 -6.55 5.71 15.00
N PHE A 139 -6.09 5.79 13.75
CA PHE A 139 -6.83 5.28 12.60
C PHE A 139 -7.02 3.76 12.68
N TYR A 140 -5.96 3.03 13.01
CA TYR A 140 -5.98 1.59 13.23
C TYR A 140 -7.00 1.22 14.31
N LYS A 141 -6.98 1.85 15.49
CA LYS A 141 -7.95 1.57 16.55
C LYS A 141 -9.39 1.82 16.12
N LEU A 142 -9.65 2.92 15.41
CA LEU A 142 -10.98 3.22 14.91
C LEU A 142 -11.48 2.18 13.90
N THR A 143 -10.63 1.80 12.95
CA THR A 143 -11.00 0.92 11.83
C THR A 143 -10.96 -0.57 12.15
N THR A 144 -10.20 -0.99 13.17
CA THR A 144 -10.09 -2.40 13.56
C THR A 144 -10.89 -2.66 14.83
N GLU A 145 -10.47 -2.11 15.96
CA GLU A 145 -11.06 -2.34 17.29
C GLU A 145 -12.47 -1.74 17.42
N LYS A 146 -12.74 -0.62 16.73
CA LYS A 146 -14.05 0.07 16.79
C LYS A 146 -14.87 -0.03 15.50
N SER A 147 -14.51 -0.93 14.58
CA SER A 147 -15.16 -1.12 13.28
C SER A 147 -16.68 -1.31 13.33
N THR A 148 -17.20 -1.89 14.43
CA THR A 148 -18.64 -2.11 14.61
C THR A 148 -19.41 -0.80 14.73
N ILE A 149 -18.77 0.25 15.28
CA ILE A 149 -19.36 1.55 15.57
C ILE A 149 -18.84 2.63 14.61
N PHE A 150 -17.57 2.56 14.24
CA PHE A 150 -16.95 3.45 13.26
C PHE A 150 -17.11 2.87 11.85
N ARG A 151 -18.17 3.31 11.16
CA ARG A 151 -18.48 2.94 9.78
C ARG A 151 -18.41 4.18 8.88
N PRO A 152 -17.21 4.61 8.48
CA PRO A 152 -17.09 5.73 7.57
C PRO A 152 -17.81 5.40 6.23
N PRO A 153 -18.50 6.36 5.62
CA PRO A 153 -18.98 6.23 4.25
C PRO A 153 -17.84 5.86 3.30
N ILE A 154 -18.17 5.11 2.24
CA ILE A 154 -17.18 4.69 1.24
C ILE A 154 -16.43 5.91 0.68
N ASP A 155 -17.14 6.96 0.29
CA ASP A 155 -16.56 8.21 -0.23
C ASP A 155 -15.45 8.78 0.66
N HIS A 156 -15.63 8.72 1.97
CA HIS A 156 -14.62 9.20 2.91
C HIS A 156 -13.37 8.32 2.90
N LEU A 157 -13.53 6.99 2.91
CA LEU A 157 -12.41 6.07 2.79
C LEU A 157 -11.63 6.28 1.49
N VAL A 158 -12.35 6.60 0.41
CA VAL A 158 -11.75 6.95 -0.87
C VAL A 158 -10.93 8.23 -0.78
N THR A 159 -11.52 9.32 -0.25
CA THR A 159 -10.79 10.58 -0.06
C THR A 159 -9.52 10.36 0.74
N LEU A 160 -9.60 9.59 1.83
CA LEU A 160 -8.43 9.30 2.64
C LEU A 160 -7.39 8.48 1.89
N ALA A 161 -7.81 7.46 1.13
CA ALA A 161 -6.92 6.66 0.31
C ALA A 161 -6.24 7.50 -0.77
N LEU A 162 -6.97 8.34 -1.49
CA LEU A 162 -6.44 9.25 -2.51
C LEU A 162 -5.47 10.27 -1.91
N ASN A 163 -5.81 10.85 -0.76
CA ASN A 163 -4.91 11.78 -0.09
C ASN A 163 -3.64 11.06 0.36
N ALA A 164 -3.76 9.84 0.91
CA ALA A 164 -2.59 9.03 1.29
C ALA A 164 -1.72 8.71 0.06
N CYS A 165 -2.35 8.43 -1.08
CA CYS A 165 -1.63 8.23 -2.34
C CYS A 165 -0.91 9.51 -2.78
N ASN A 166 -1.57 10.66 -2.71
CA ASN A 166 -0.98 11.96 -3.03
C ASN A 166 0.21 12.27 -2.13
N LEU A 167 0.12 11.98 -0.82
CA LEU A 167 1.24 12.15 0.10
C LEU A 167 2.44 11.31 -0.30
N VAL A 168 2.23 10.02 -0.62
CA VAL A 168 3.30 9.14 -1.10
C VAL A 168 3.91 9.68 -2.40
N MET A 169 3.07 10.14 -3.33
CA MET A 169 3.53 10.74 -4.58
C MET A 169 4.32 12.04 -4.35
N THR A 170 3.91 12.92 -3.43
CA THR A 170 4.64 14.15 -3.12
C THR A 170 5.96 13.86 -2.42
N ILE A 171 5.98 12.90 -1.49
CA ILE A 171 7.21 12.43 -0.86
C ILE A 171 8.15 11.84 -1.92
N ASN A 172 7.65 11.15 -2.95
CA ASN A 172 8.51 10.60 -4.00
C ASN A 172 8.98 11.69 -4.99
N THR A 173 8.09 12.57 -5.45
CA THR A 173 8.39 13.58 -6.50
C THR A 173 9.16 14.79 -6.00
N SER A 174 9.00 15.20 -4.74
CA SER A 174 9.79 16.30 -4.16
C SER A 174 11.29 15.96 -4.03
N TYR A 175 11.63 14.67 -4.12
CA TYR A 175 13.01 14.18 -4.07
C TYR A 175 13.64 14.01 -5.46
N ASP A 176 12.84 13.88 -6.53
CA ASP A 176 13.36 13.86 -7.91
C ASP A 176 13.89 15.23 -8.37
N ASN A 177 13.44 16.33 -7.74
CA ASN A 177 13.91 17.69 -8.05
C ASN A 177 15.18 18.11 -7.27
N TYR A 178 15.72 17.27 -6.39
CA TYR A 178 16.99 17.50 -5.71
C TYR A 178 18.04 16.52 -6.25
N GLU A 179 18.89 17.00 -7.17
CA GLU A 179 20.03 16.28 -7.77
C GLU A 179 21.14 15.83 -6.78
N MET A 180 20.90 15.84 -5.46
CA MET A 180 21.85 15.36 -4.47
C MET A 180 21.25 14.26 -3.59
N ASN A 181 21.76 13.04 -3.78
CA ASN A 181 21.52 11.79 -3.02
C ASN A 181 20.23 11.00 -3.30
N VAL A 182 19.94 10.74 -4.58
CA VAL A 182 18.84 9.87 -5.06
C VAL A 182 18.90 8.43 -4.51
N GLU A 183 20.08 7.88 -4.20
CA GLU A 183 20.21 6.51 -3.67
C GLU A 183 19.58 6.32 -2.27
N TYR A 184 19.49 7.36 -1.44
CA TYR A 184 19.04 7.22 -0.04
C TYR A 184 17.51 7.29 0.13
N SER A 185 16.80 7.91 -0.81
CA SER A 185 15.34 8.11 -0.74
C SER A 185 14.55 6.94 -1.33
N GLN A 186 15.05 6.34 -2.41
CA GLN A 186 14.40 5.23 -3.11
C GLN A 186 14.30 3.97 -2.25
N SER A 187 15.42 3.57 -1.61
CA SER A 187 15.42 2.44 -0.68
C SER A 187 14.52 2.70 0.52
N ARG A 188 14.39 3.96 1.00
CA ARG A 188 13.43 4.31 2.06
C ARG A 188 11.99 4.14 1.60
N ALA A 189 11.64 4.62 0.40
CA ALA A 189 10.31 4.45 -0.17
C ALA A 189 9.94 2.97 -0.34
N TYR A 190 10.88 2.17 -0.86
CA TYR A 190 10.74 0.72 -0.95
C TYR A 190 10.49 0.09 0.42
N ASN A 191 11.33 0.38 1.41
CA ASN A 191 11.23 -0.18 2.76
C ASN A 191 9.95 0.23 3.49
N VAL A 192 9.48 1.46 3.30
CA VAL A 192 8.19 1.92 3.84
C VAL A 192 7.04 1.18 3.15
N LEU A 193 7.13 1.03 1.82
CA LEU A 193 6.12 0.34 1.04
C LEU A 193 6.04 -1.14 1.45
N THR A 194 7.13 -1.90 1.37
CA THR A 194 7.17 -3.34 1.70
C THR A 194 6.98 -3.63 3.18
N GLY A 195 7.44 -2.75 4.07
CA GLY A 195 7.37 -2.92 5.51
C GLY A 195 6.03 -2.51 6.14
N LYS A 196 5.58 -1.27 5.90
CA LYS A 196 4.44 -0.68 6.63
C LYS A 196 3.15 -0.63 5.82
N MET A 197 3.23 -0.44 4.49
CA MET A 197 2.06 -0.13 3.66
C MET A 197 1.57 -1.30 2.81
N PHE A 198 2.42 -2.26 2.50
CA PHE A 198 2.16 -3.32 1.52
C PHE A 198 0.83 -4.04 1.76
N ASN A 199 0.65 -4.61 2.95
CA ASN A 199 -0.55 -5.33 3.32
C ASN A 199 -1.80 -4.44 3.33
N LYS A 200 -1.65 -3.17 3.73
CA LYS A 200 -2.76 -2.20 3.79
C LYS A 200 -3.23 -1.85 2.38
N LEU A 201 -2.31 -1.56 1.46
CA LEU A 201 -2.61 -1.24 0.07
C LEU A 201 -3.18 -2.44 -0.69
N LEU A 202 -2.61 -3.63 -0.51
CA LEU A 202 -3.16 -4.87 -1.08
C LEU A 202 -4.61 -5.09 -0.63
N HIS A 203 -4.88 -4.91 0.66
CA HIS A 203 -6.22 -5.08 1.21
C HIS A 203 -7.22 -4.07 0.63
N VAL A 204 -6.88 -2.78 0.59
CA VAL A 204 -7.74 -1.74 0.02
C VAL A 204 -8.00 -2.01 -1.45
N ARG A 205 -6.96 -2.34 -2.21
CA ARG A 205 -7.09 -2.66 -3.64
C ARG A 205 -8.02 -3.83 -3.89
N SER A 206 -7.82 -4.95 -3.19
CA SER A 206 -8.64 -6.17 -3.33
C SER A 206 -10.09 -5.92 -2.90
N PHE A 207 -10.30 -5.19 -1.80
CA PHE A 207 -11.63 -4.78 -1.34
C PHE A 207 -12.36 -3.96 -2.42
N VAL A 208 -11.71 -2.93 -2.97
CA VAL A 208 -12.28 -2.09 -4.02
C VAL A 208 -12.54 -2.88 -5.31
N PHE A 209 -11.64 -3.77 -5.69
CA PHE A 209 -11.79 -4.63 -6.86
C PHE A 209 -13.02 -5.55 -6.76
N HIS A 210 -13.26 -6.14 -5.58
CA HIS A 210 -14.43 -6.99 -5.33
C HIS A 210 -15.73 -6.21 -5.27
N LEU A 211 -15.73 -4.99 -4.70
CA LEU A 211 -16.88 -4.10 -4.76
C LEU A 211 -17.26 -3.78 -6.20
N ASN A 212 -16.27 -3.48 -7.05
CA ASN A 212 -16.50 -3.19 -8.47
C ASN A 212 -17.08 -4.40 -9.24
N SER A 213 -16.78 -5.61 -8.78
CA SER A 213 -17.18 -6.85 -9.47
C SER A 213 -18.59 -7.33 -9.12
N SER A 214 -19.27 -6.74 -8.11
CA SER A 214 -20.56 -7.25 -7.63
C SER A 214 -21.78 -6.80 -8.45
N GLY A 215 -21.59 -6.07 -9.55
CA GLY A 215 -22.61 -5.81 -10.58
C GLY A 215 -23.83 -4.98 -10.16
N GLN A 216 -23.85 -4.42 -8.95
CA GLN A 216 -24.96 -3.62 -8.40
C GLN A 216 -24.65 -2.12 -8.28
N GLN A 217 -23.62 -1.62 -8.98
CA GLN A 217 -23.14 -0.25 -8.77
C GLN A 217 -23.66 0.74 -9.81
N GLU A 218 -23.97 1.94 -9.33
CA GLU A 218 -24.29 3.11 -10.15
C GLU A 218 -23.02 3.59 -10.88
N ASP A 219 -23.16 4.17 -12.08
CA ASP A 219 -22.03 4.56 -12.95
C ASP A 219 -20.99 5.47 -12.26
N CYS A 220 -21.40 6.26 -11.26
CA CYS A 220 -20.51 7.14 -10.50
C CYS A 220 -19.51 6.38 -9.62
N ASP A 221 -19.93 5.26 -9.03
CA ASP A 221 -19.10 4.47 -8.12
C ASP A 221 -17.97 3.75 -8.86
N TYR A 222 -18.24 3.29 -10.10
CA TYR A 222 -17.26 2.63 -10.96
C TYR A 222 -16.04 3.52 -11.25
N VAL A 223 -16.28 4.79 -11.57
CA VAL A 223 -15.21 5.76 -11.87
C VAL A 223 -14.33 5.97 -10.64
N ILE A 224 -14.94 6.01 -9.45
CA ILE A 224 -14.25 6.22 -8.19
C ILE A 224 -13.37 5.01 -7.85
N PHE A 225 -13.91 3.80 -7.92
CA PHE A 225 -13.16 2.58 -7.65
C PHE A 225 -12.00 2.36 -8.62
N SER A 226 -12.21 2.64 -9.90
CA SER A 226 -11.15 2.60 -10.90
C SER A 226 -9.99 3.54 -10.54
N LYS A 227 -10.27 4.78 -10.14
CA LYS A 227 -9.24 5.75 -9.73
C LYS A 227 -8.43 5.28 -8.53
N ILE A 228 -9.06 4.64 -7.54
CA ILE A 228 -8.35 4.11 -6.36
C ILE A 228 -7.42 2.97 -6.78
N ILE A 229 -7.92 2.01 -7.56
CA ILE A 229 -7.11 0.90 -8.05
C ILE A 229 -5.91 1.44 -8.83
N MET A 230 -6.14 2.38 -9.76
CA MET A 230 -5.07 3.02 -10.54
C MET A 230 -4.04 3.73 -9.65
N SER A 231 -4.49 4.41 -8.59
CA SER A 231 -3.59 5.12 -7.67
C SER A 231 -2.70 4.15 -6.89
N ILE A 232 -3.29 3.06 -6.37
CA ILE A 232 -2.55 2.01 -5.66
C ILE A 232 -1.58 1.29 -6.62
N ASP A 233 -2.02 0.99 -7.83
CA ASP A 233 -1.20 0.39 -8.88
C ASP A 233 -0.01 1.29 -9.25
N THR A 234 -0.24 2.60 -9.31
CA THR A 234 0.84 3.58 -9.52
C THR A 234 1.84 3.59 -8.37
N ILE A 235 1.38 3.49 -7.11
CA ILE A 235 2.28 3.38 -5.95
C ILE A 235 3.11 2.09 -6.01
N PHE A 236 2.49 0.95 -6.33
CA PHE A 236 3.24 -0.30 -6.47
C PHE A 236 4.26 -0.22 -7.61
N ARG A 237 3.87 0.33 -8.76
CA ARG A 237 4.79 0.56 -9.88
C ARG A 237 5.98 1.40 -9.47
N LEU A 238 5.72 2.61 -8.95
CA LEU A 238 6.77 3.58 -8.64
C LEU A 238 7.55 3.24 -7.38
N GLY A 239 7.01 2.45 -6.46
CA GLY A 239 7.68 2.08 -5.22
C GLY A 239 8.44 0.76 -5.30
N LEU A 240 7.95 -0.23 -6.07
CA LEU A 240 8.56 -1.56 -6.15
C LEU A 240 9.43 -1.74 -7.40
N PHE A 241 9.06 -1.12 -8.52
CA PHE A 241 9.67 -1.39 -9.84
C PHE A 241 10.47 -0.20 -10.37
N GLN A 242 11.18 0.49 -9.49
CA GLN A 242 12.08 1.58 -9.90
C GLN A 242 13.25 1.05 -10.73
N GLN A 243 13.77 1.89 -11.63
CA GLN A 243 14.85 1.53 -12.54
C GLN A 243 16.08 0.97 -11.81
N ASP A 244 16.43 1.55 -10.66
CA ASP A 244 17.59 1.10 -9.86
C ASP A 244 17.39 -0.31 -9.28
N HIS A 245 16.16 -0.66 -8.87
CA HIS A 245 15.83 -2.04 -8.45
C HIS A 245 15.86 -3.02 -9.63
N ILE A 246 15.38 -2.58 -10.81
CA ILE A 246 15.45 -3.39 -12.03
C ILE A 246 16.91 -3.65 -12.45
N ILE A 247 17.78 -2.64 -12.32
CA ILE A 247 19.23 -2.76 -12.57
C ILE A 247 19.85 -3.73 -11.57
N GLU A 248 19.51 -3.62 -10.28
CA GLU A 248 19.95 -4.57 -9.27
C GLU A 248 19.56 -6.00 -9.66
N TYR A 249 18.29 -6.23 -10.00
CA TYR A 249 17.80 -7.52 -10.50
C TYR A 249 18.57 -8.01 -11.72
N ALA A 250 18.91 -7.09 -12.64
CA ALA A 250 19.61 -7.39 -13.88
C ALA A 250 21.08 -7.81 -13.69
N THR A 251 21.70 -7.44 -12.58
CA THR A 251 23.13 -7.66 -12.30
C THR A 251 23.39 -8.93 -11.48
N LEU A 252 22.39 -9.45 -10.78
CA LEU A 252 22.46 -10.67 -9.96
C LEU A 252 22.83 -11.99 -10.68
N PRO A 253 22.36 -12.26 -11.92
CA PRO A 253 22.67 -13.54 -12.58
C PRO A 253 24.15 -13.72 -12.93
N GLU A 254 24.93 -12.63 -12.99
CA GLU A 254 26.34 -12.64 -13.40
C GLU A 254 27.29 -12.89 -12.22
N SER A 255 26.89 -12.59 -10.98
CA SER A 255 27.73 -12.75 -9.78
C SER A 255 27.52 -14.09 -9.06
N ASN A 256 26.38 -14.76 -9.25
CA ASN A 256 26.01 -15.96 -8.48
C ASN A 256 26.53 -17.30 -9.03
N LYS A 257 27.31 -17.32 -10.12
CA LYS A 257 27.91 -18.58 -10.62
C LYS A 257 29.08 -19.09 -9.78
N ASP A 258 29.67 -18.28 -8.89
CA ASP A 258 30.84 -18.66 -8.07
C ASP A 258 30.66 -18.48 -6.54
N VAL A 259 29.46 -18.12 -6.05
CA VAL A 259 29.26 -17.67 -4.65
C VAL A 259 28.38 -18.60 -3.81
N SER A 260 28.28 -19.89 -4.16
CA SER A 260 27.50 -20.85 -3.36
C SER A 260 27.99 -21.07 -1.92
N ASP A 261 29.18 -20.56 -1.54
CA ASP A 261 29.79 -20.83 -0.23
C ASP A 261 30.05 -19.60 0.67
N LYS A 262 29.59 -18.39 0.33
CA LYS A 262 29.83 -17.19 1.17
C LYS A 262 28.57 -16.38 1.50
N ARG A 263 27.59 -17.02 2.13
CA ARG A 263 26.67 -16.31 3.05
C ARG A 263 27.40 -16.15 4.38
N ASN A 264 28.05 -15.02 4.70
CA ASN A 264 28.31 -14.61 6.10
C ASN A 264 29.02 -13.27 6.41
N ASP A 265 29.10 -12.29 5.52
CA ASP A 265 29.52 -10.94 5.93
C ASP A 265 28.34 -9.98 5.72
N GLY A 266 27.65 -9.61 6.80
CA GLY A 266 26.34 -8.93 6.84
C GLY A 266 26.21 -7.53 6.23
N LYS A 267 26.87 -7.27 5.11
CA LYS A 267 26.72 -6.09 4.23
C LYS A 267 26.50 -6.52 2.77
N GLY A 268 25.87 -7.67 2.53
CA GLY A 268 25.45 -8.06 1.18
C GLY A 268 24.45 -7.05 0.63
N LEU A 269 24.56 -6.73 -0.67
CA LEU A 269 23.50 -5.99 -1.37
C LEU A 269 22.17 -6.69 -1.10
N ILE A 270 21.24 -5.97 -0.50
CA ILE A 270 19.90 -6.47 -0.23
C ILE A 270 19.14 -6.39 -1.54
N ASN A 271 18.98 -7.53 -2.20
CA ASN A 271 18.15 -7.62 -3.39
C ASN A 271 16.70 -7.25 -3.04
N HIS A 272 16.26 -6.07 -3.48
CA HIS A 272 14.91 -5.58 -3.20
C HIS A 272 13.87 -6.59 -3.70
N HIS A 273 14.06 -7.21 -4.86
CA HIS A 273 13.10 -8.19 -5.39
C HIS A 273 12.97 -9.46 -4.54
N ASP A 274 14.07 -9.95 -3.95
CA ASP A 274 14.00 -11.09 -3.03
C ASP A 274 13.15 -10.72 -1.81
N GLN A 275 13.29 -9.50 -1.28
CA GLN A 275 12.43 -9.03 -0.18
C GLN A 275 10.95 -8.95 -0.58
N LEU A 276 10.64 -8.53 -1.81
CA LEU A 276 9.26 -8.50 -2.31
C LEU A 276 8.68 -9.91 -2.34
N PHE A 277 9.43 -10.87 -2.92
CA PHE A 277 8.99 -12.25 -3.01
C PHE A 277 8.89 -12.91 -1.63
N ASP A 278 9.86 -12.68 -0.74
CA ASP A 278 9.81 -13.15 0.65
C ASP A 278 8.58 -12.60 1.37
N LYS A 279 8.25 -11.32 1.18
CA LYS A 279 7.03 -10.71 1.74
C LYS A 279 5.76 -11.35 1.19
N CYS A 280 5.74 -11.68 -0.10
CA CYS A 280 4.63 -12.41 -0.70
C CYS A 280 4.52 -13.82 -0.11
N ARG A 281 5.63 -14.57 0.02
CA ARG A 281 5.64 -15.90 0.65
C ARG A 281 5.19 -15.83 2.11
N GLU A 282 5.60 -14.81 2.86
CA GLU A 282 5.14 -14.58 4.23
C GLU A 282 3.61 -14.47 4.30
N ILE A 283 3.00 -13.70 3.38
CA ILE A 283 1.53 -13.55 3.32
C ILE A 283 0.88 -14.85 2.86
N ILE A 284 1.44 -15.51 1.85
CA ILE A 284 0.93 -16.75 1.27
C ILE A 284 0.95 -17.89 2.30
N ASN A 285 2.00 -17.97 3.11
CA ASN A 285 2.21 -19.03 4.10
C ASN A 285 1.77 -18.64 5.51
N SER A 286 1.17 -17.45 5.69
CA SER A 286 0.67 -17.05 6.99
C SER A 286 -0.45 -18.02 7.42
N ASN A 287 -0.27 -18.67 8.57
CA ASN A 287 -1.26 -19.61 9.15
C ASN A 287 -2.52 -18.89 9.69
N ASP A 288 -2.57 -17.57 9.63
CA ASP A 288 -3.77 -16.81 9.98
C ASP A 288 -4.90 -17.15 8.99
N ASP A 289 -6.13 -17.35 9.50
CA ASP A 289 -7.39 -17.64 8.77
C ASP A 289 -7.76 -16.65 7.65
N LYS A 290 -6.86 -15.74 7.28
CA LYS A 290 -7.12 -14.63 6.37
C LYS A 290 -6.76 -15.04 4.95
N MET A 291 -7.40 -16.10 4.46
CA MET A 291 -7.46 -16.51 3.04
C MET A 291 -7.61 -15.30 2.09
N ARG A 292 -8.29 -14.25 2.54
CA ARG A 292 -8.41 -12.96 1.85
C ARG A 292 -7.07 -12.35 1.43
N TYR A 293 -6.03 -12.37 2.27
CA TYR A 293 -4.73 -11.78 1.88
C TYR A 293 -3.99 -12.62 0.85
N GLN A 294 -4.07 -13.95 0.92
CA GLN A 294 -3.51 -14.84 -0.11
C GLN A 294 -4.15 -14.54 -1.47
N LEU A 295 -5.48 -14.36 -1.49
CA LEU A 295 -6.21 -13.94 -2.69
C LEU A 295 -5.78 -12.55 -3.16
N SER A 296 -5.62 -11.57 -2.25
CA SER A 296 -5.17 -10.22 -2.63
C SER A 296 -3.79 -10.22 -3.30
N VAL A 297 -2.88 -11.09 -2.87
CA VAL A 297 -1.57 -11.26 -3.52
C VAL A 297 -1.74 -11.86 -4.92
N LEU A 298 -2.53 -12.92 -5.06
CA LEU A 298 -2.80 -13.54 -6.36
C LEU A 298 -3.46 -12.56 -7.36
N GLU A 299 -4.30 -11.66 -6.88
CA GLU A 299 -4.98 -10.66 -7.71
C GLU A 299 -4.07 -9.56 -8.26
N VAL A 300 -2.98 -9.24 -7.56
CA VAL A 300 -2.08 -8.14 -7.94
C VAL A 300 -0.87 -8.62 -8.76
N ILE A 301 -0.45 -9.88 -8.61
CA ILE A 301 0.72 -10.44 -9.30
C ILE A 301 0.72 -10.17 -10.83
N PRO A 302 -0.39 -10.33 -11.57
CA PRO A 302 -0.40 -10.02 -13.00
C PRO A 302 -0.05 -8.57 -13.34
N TYR A 303 -0.49 -7.64 -12.48
CA TYR A 303 -0.22 -6.22 -12.66
C TYR A 303 1.25 -5.90 -12.38
N TRP A 304 1.80 -6.51 -11.33
CA TRP A 304 3.22 -6.38 -11.00
C TRP A 304 4.14 -6.93 -12.09
N TYR A 305 3.78 -8.05 -12.70
CA TYR A 305 4.49 -8.54 -13.88
C TYR A 305 4.49 -7.50 -15.00
N GLY A 306 3.33 -6.94 -15.33
CA GLY A 306 3.21 -5.87 -16.32
C GLY A 306 4.08 -4.66 -15.98
N PHE A 307 4.07 -4.20 -14.73
CA PHE A 307 4.90 -3.08 -14.28
C PHE A 307 6.39 -3.38 -14.43
N PHE A 308 6.85 -4.57 -14.00
CA PHE A 308 8.24 -5.00 -14.16
C PHE A 308 8.65 -5.00 -15.64
N VAL A 309 7.85 -5.59 -16.52
CA VAL A 309 8.14 -5.67 -17.96
C VAL A 309 8.21 -4.28 -18.60
N GLU A 310 7.28 -3.39 -18.26
CA GLU A 310 7.28 -2.01 -18.74
C GLU A 310 8.53 -1.24 -18.29
N GLU A 311 8.92 -1.36 -17.02
CA GLU A 311 10.09 -0.65 -16.49
C GLU A 311 11.40 -1.25 -17.02
N LEU A 312 11.51 -2.57 -17.12
CA LEU A 312 12.63 -3.25 -17.76
C LEU A 312 12.80 -2.85 -19.23
N ARG A 313 11.70 -2.55 -19.92
CA ARG A 313 11.74 -2.05 -21.30
C ARG A 313 12.30 -0.65 -21.39
N LYS A 314 11.82 0.28 -20.57
CA LYS A 314 12.37 1.64 -20.51
C LYS A 314 13.87 1.62 -20.25
N HIS A 315 14.31 0.76 -19.32
CA HIS A 315 15.73 0.54 -19.05
C HIS A 315 16.49 0.06 -20.29
N THR A 316 15.93 -0.94 -20.99
CA THR A 316 16.57 -1.53 -22.15
C THR A 316 16.62 -0.57 -23.34
N GLU A 317 15.57 0.21 -23.58
CA GLU A 317 15.53 1.24 -24.63
C GLU A 317 16.62 2.29 -24.43
N TYR A 318 16.84 2.71 -23.18
CA TYR A 318 17.94 3.60 -22.81
C TYR A 318 19.31 3.01 -23.15
N ILE A 319 19.56 1.74 -22.82
CA ILE A 319 20.82 1.05 -23.12
C ILE A 319 21.01 0.84 -24.63
N LEU A 320 19.96 0.40 -25.32
CA LEU A 320 20.01 0.05 -26.75
C LEU A 320 20.22 1.27 -27.64
N GLY A 321 19.77 2.46 -27.22
CA GLY A 321 20.02 3.71 -27.95
C GLY A 321 21.51 4.04 -28.13
N ALA A 322 22.39 3.45 -27.32
CA ALA A 322 23.83 3.68 -27.33
C ALA A 322 24.67 2.53 -27.93
N ALA A 323 24.06 1.38 -28.27
CA ALA A 323 24.78 0.14 -28.58
C ALA A 323 24.84 -0.20 -30.08
N SER A 324 25.90 -0.90 -30.51
CA SER A 324 26.06 -1.43 -31.88
C SER A 324 25.60 -2.90 -32.00
N GLY A 325 25.38 -3.38 -33.22
CA GLY A 325 24.55 -4.57 -33.54
C GLY A 325 24.71 -5.85 -32.69
N GLU A 326 25.94 -6.30 -32.39
CA GLU A 326 26.13 -7.50 -31.55
C GLU A 326 25.80 -7.24 -30.07
N ALA A 327 26.12 -6.06 -29.55
CA ALA A 327 25.79 -5.66 -28.18
C ALA A 327 24.28 -5.51 -28.01
N VAL A 328 23.57 -5.05 -29.04
CA VAL A 328 22.09 -4.99 -29.07
C VAL A 328 21.48 -6.38 -28.90
N LYS A 329 21.98 -7.38 -29.65
CA LYS A 329 21.48 -8.76 -29.56
C LYS A 329 21.71 -9.35 -28.16
N ALA A 330 22.93 -9.21 -27.63
CA ALA A 330 23.26 -9.70 -26.29
C ALA A 330 22.41 -9.04 -25.19
N ALA A 331 22.17 -7.73 -25.28
CA ALA A 331 21.31 -7.00 -24.36
C ALA A 331 19.85 -7.47 -24.42
N LEU A 332 19.33 -7.75 -25.62
CA LEU A 332 17.97 -8.30 -25.80
C LEU A 332 17.83 -9.71 -25.22
N ASP A 333 18.83 -10.57 -25.41
CA ASP A 333 18.81 -11.92 -24.85
C ASP A 333 18.92 -11.88 -23.32
N LYS A 334 19.75 -10.99 -22.76
CA LYS A 334 19.81 -10.74 -21.30
C LYS A 334 18.46 -10.26 -20.76
N LYS A 335 17.82 -9.30 -21.43
CA LYS A 335 16.49 -8.81 -21.05
C LYS A 335 15.46 -9.95 -21.00
N ARG A 336 15.39 -10.78 -22.04
CA ARG A 336 14.45 -11.92 -22.10
C ARG A 336 14.67 -12.90 -20.95
N LEU A 337 15.92 -13.17 -20.61
CA LEU A 337 16.26 -14.04 -19.48
C LEU A 337 15.78 -13.45 -18.15
N LEU A 338 15.97 -12.14 -17.94
CA LEU A 338 15.50 -11.46 -16.72
C LEU A 338 13.98 -11.48 -16.61
N GLU A 339 13.29 -11.19 -17.70
CA GLU A 339 11.83 -11.29 -17.76
C GLU A 339 11.34 -12.71 -17.44
N PHE A 340 11.98 -13.74 -18.02
CA PHE A 340 11.65 -15.12 -17.73
C PHE A 340 11.92 -15.52 -16.28
N ASN A 341 13.04 -15.10 -15.70
CA ASN A 341 13.37 -15.38 -14.31
C ASN A 341 12.35 -14.73 -13.36
N PHE A 342 11.98 -13.48 -13.62
CA PHE A 342 10.98 -12.77 -12.83
C PHE A 342 9.60 -13.44 -12.93
N PHE A 343 9.21 -13.84 -14.14
CA PHE A 343 8.01 -14.65 -14.36
C PHE A 343 8.06 -15.98 -13.59
N SER A 344 9.20 -16.68 -13.63
CA SER A 344 9.37 -17.97 -12.96
C SER A 344 9.19 -17.85 -11.44
N GLU A 345 9.73 -16.80 -10.81
CA GLU A 345 9.52 -16.54 -9.37
C GLU A 345 8.05 -16.25 -9.05
N LEU A 346 7.38 -15.40 -9.84
CA LEU A 346 5.95 -15.14 -9.67
C LEU A 346 5.11 -16.41 -9.85
N TRP A 347 5.48 -17.27 -10.81
CA TRP A 347 4.80 -18.54 -11.02
C TRP A 347 4.96 -19.50 -9.85
N THR A 348 6.15 -19.53 -9.23
CA THR A 348 6.38 -20.30 -7.99
C THR A 348 5.48 -19.78 -6.87
N LEU A 349 5.37 -18.45 -6.68
CA LEU A 349 4.46 -17.87 -5.69
C LEU A 349 2.99 -18.23 -5.94
N ILE A 350 2.54 -18.14 -7.18
CA ILE A 350 1.18 -18.54 -7.56
C ILE A 350 0.97 -20.01 -7.23
N SER A 351 1.90 -20.88 -7.62
CA SER A 351 1.82 -22.32 -7.39
C SER A 351 1.76 -22.67 -5.90
N GLU A 352 2.58 -21.99 -5.08
CA GLU A 352 2.60 -22.13 -3.63
C GLU A 352 1.25 -21.69 -3.01
N ALA A 353 0.77 -20.50 -3.36
CA ALA A 353 -0.53 -20.00 -2.90
C ALA A 353 -1.68 -20.91 -3.30
N LEU A 354 -1.70 -21.38 -4.53
CA LEU A 354 -2.71 -22.32 -5.01
C LEU A 354 -2.64 -23.66 -4.28
N SER A 355 -1.45 -24.11 -3.88
CA SER A 355 -1.28 -25.34 -3.10
C SER A 355 -1.86 -25.21 -1.69
N ASN A 356 -1.73 -24.03 -1.08
CA ASN A 356 -2.30 -23.72 0.23
C ASN A 356 -3.84 -23.63 0.19
N LEU A 357 -4.41 -23.31 -0.98
CA LEU A 357 -5.86 -23.17 -1.20
C LEU A 357 -6.59 -24.47 -1.58
N LYS A 358 -5.92 -25.64 -1.59
CA LYS A 358 -6.41 -26.94 -2.07
C LYS A 358 -7.73 -27.48 -1.47
N GLY A 359 -8.38 -26.77 -0.54
CA GLY A 359 -9.71 -27.09 -0.02
C GLY A 359 -10.90 -26.39 -0.71
N ILE A 360 -10.66 -25.46 -1.64
CA ILE A 360 -11.70 -24.52 -2.12
C ILE A 360 -11.88 -24.65 -3.64
N HIS A 361 -12.45 -25.77 -4.07
CA HIS A 361 -12.52 -26.18 -5.49
C HIS A 361 -13.31 -25.21 -6.41
N GLU A 362 -14.30 -24.47 -5.92
CA GLU A 362 -15.12 -23.57 -6.75
C GLU A 362 -14.46 -22.20 -7.01
N ALA A 363 -13.82 -21.59 -6.00
CA ALA A 363 -13.11 -20.33 -6.18
C ALA A 363 -11.84 -20.51 -7.03
N PHE A 364 -11.27 -21.71 -6.98
CA PHE A 364 -10.08 -22.14 -7.72
C PHE A 364 -10.24 -21.95 -9.24
N GLY A 365 -11.33 -22.47 -9.82
CA GLY A 365 -11.54 -22.41 -11.27
C GLY A 365 -11.67 -20.99 -11.81
N THR A 366 -12.33 -20.09 -11.07
CA THR A 366 -12.57 -18.71 -11.53
C THR A 366 -11.37 -17.79 -11.34
N LEU A 367 -10.64 -17.90 -10.22
CA LEU A 367 -9.45 -17.08 -9.97
C LEU A 367 -8.29 -17.50 -10.88
N GLN A 368 -8.08 -18.80 -11.01
CA GLN A 368 -7.06 -19.38 -11.88
C GLN A 368 -7.29 -18.93 -13.34
N GLN A 369 -8.50 -19.11 -13.87
CA GLN A 369 -8.85 -18.63 -15.21
C GLN A 369 -8.70 -17.12 -15.37
N LYS A 370 -9.06 -16.30 -14.35
CA LYS A 370 -8.95 -14.83 -14.42
C LYS A 370 -7.51 -14.33 -14.40
N VAL A 371 -6.65 -14.92 -13.57
CA VAL A 371 -5.22 -14.61 -13.52
C VAL A 371 -4.56 -15.00 -14.84
N GLU A 372 -4.89 -16.17 -15.37
CA GLU A 372 -4.36 -16.70 -16.63
C GLU A 372 -4.83 -15.91 -17.86
N LEU A 373 -6.12 -15.61 -17.96
CA LEU A 373 -6.67 -14.78 -19.03
C LEU A 373 -6.04 -13.40 -19.01
N LYS A 374 -5.85 -12.77 -17.83
CA LYS A 374 -5.19 -11.45 -17.76
C LYS A 374 -3.72 -11.51 -18.19
N PHE A 375 -2.97 -12.54 -17.81
CA PHE A 375 -1.58 -12.72 -18.26
C PHE A 375 -1.50 -12.90 -19.78
N ILE A 376 -2.35 -13.77 -20.34
CA ILE A 376 -2.40 -14.04 -21.78
C ILE A 376 -2.86 -12.81 -22.57
N THR A 377 -3.92 -12.13 -22.11
CA THR A 377 -4.45 -10.93 -22.76
C THR A 377 -3.44 -9.78 -22.71
N PHE A 378 -2.78 -9.54 -21.58
CA PHE A 378 -1.75 -8.50 -21.46
C PHE A 378 -0.62 -8.74 -22.47
N TYR A 379 -0.13 -9.97 -22.57
CA TYR A 379 0.97 -10.32 -23.48
C TYR A 379 0.56 -10.30 -24.96
N LEU A 380 -0.69 -10.69 -25.27
CA LEU A 380 -1.22 -10.68 -26.63
C LEU A 380 -1.49 -9.26 -27.13
N ASP A 381 -2.17 -8.42 -26.35
CA ASP A 381 -2.44 -7.01 -26.71
C ASP A 381 -1.13 -6.26 -26.96
N GLU A 382 -0.11 -6.56 -26.15
CA GLU A 382 1.20 -5.95 -26.25
C GLU A 382 2.01 -6.46 -27.46
N SER A 383 1.99 -7.77 -27.73
CA SER A 383 2.57 -8.34 -28.95
C SER A 383 1.91 -7.76 -30.20
N LEU A 384 0.59 -7.52 -30.14
CA LEU A 384 -0.18 -6.89 -31.20
C LEU A 384 0.24 -5.43 -31.42
N GLN A 385 0.43 -4.66 -30.35
CA GLN A 385 0.93 -3.28 -30.45
C GLN A 385 2.35 -3.20 -31.02
N GLN A 386 3.22 -4.16 -30.70
CA GLN A 386 4.57 -4.24 -31.29
C GLN A 386 4.51 -4.60 -32.77
N LEU A 387 3.63 -5.52 -33.16
CA LEU A 387 3.39 -5.86 -34.57
C LEU A 387 2.89 -4.63 -35.35
N GLN A 388 2.01 -3.84 -34.76
CA GLN A 388 1.46 -2.62 -35.36
C GLN A 388 2.49 -1.50 -35.53
N LYS A 389 3.54 -1.48 -34.70
CA LYS A 389 4.63 -0.49 -34.76
C LYS A 389 5.82 -0.95 -35.61
N ALA A 390 5.85 -2.20 -36.03
CA ALA A 390 6.95 -2.77 -36.80
C ALA A 390 6.80 -2.50 -38.30
N ASP A 391 7.43 -1.43 -38.79
CA ASP A 391 7.36 -1.03 -40.22
C ASP A 391 8.35 -1.80 -41.14
N ASN A 392 9.17 -2.70 -40.58
CA ASN A 392 10.16 -3.44 -41.37
C ASN A 392 10.19 -4.94 -41.06
N ALA A 393 10.70 -5.72 -42.03
CA ALA A 393 10.72 -7.19 -41.98
C ALA A 393 11.47 -7.74 -40.76
N MET A 394 12.44 -7.00 -40.23
CA MET A 394 13.20 -7.39 -39.05
C MET A 394 12.37 -7.25 -37.77
N GLY A 395 11.61 -6.15 -37.63
CA GLY A 395 10.64 -5.97 -36.55
C GLY A 395 9.54 -7.04 -36.57
N ILE A 396 9.03 -7.37 -37.75
CA ILE A 396 8.03 -8.45 -37.91
C ILE A 396 8.59 -9.81 -37.49
N GLN A 397 9.83 -10.14 -37.85
CA GLN A 397 10.47 -11.39 -37.40
C GLN A 397 10.71 -11.46 -35.89
N VAL A 398 11.06 -10.34 -35.26
CA VAL A 398 11.23 -10.27 -33.80
C VAL A 398 9.90 -10.54 -33.09
N VAL A 399 8.81 -9.95 -33.58
CA VAL A 399 7.47 -10.17 -33.01
C VAL A 399 6.97 -11.59 -33.27
N LEU A 400 7.21 -12.15 -34.46
CA LEU A 400 6.90 -13.56 -34.73
C LEU A 400 7.67 -14.50 -33.80
N GLY A 401 8.94 -14.21 -33.50
CA GLY A 401 9.72 -14.97 -32.53
C GLY A 401 9.16 -14.90 -31.10
N GLN A 402 8.63 -13.73 -30.69
CA GLN A 402 7.93 -13.58 -29.41
C GLN A 402 6.61 -14.37 -29.38
N ILE A 403 5.84 -14.37 -30.48
CA ILE A 403 4.60 -15.16 -30.60
C ILE A 403 4.91 -16.66 -30.53
N THR A 404 5.94 -17.14 -31.24
CA THR A 404 6.35 -18.56 -31.19
C THR A 404 6.84 -18.96 -29.80
N TYR A 405 7.62 -18.10 -29.13
CA TYR A 405 8.00 -18.32 -27.73
C TYR A 405 6.77 -18.40 -26.82
N LEU A 406 5.78 -17.53 -27.02
CA LEU A 406 4.52 -17.53 -26.28
C LEU A 406 3.73 -18.82 -26.52
N GLU A 407 3.67 -19.32 -27.76
CA GLU A 407 3.04 -20.59 -28.08
C GLU A 407 3.70 -21.75 -27.34
N GLU A 408 5.03 -21.78 -27.25
CA GLU A 408 5.75 -22.84 -26.53
C GLU A 408 5.54 -22.75 -25.01
N VAL A 409 5.54 -21.54 -24.44
CA VAL A 409 5.18 -21.31 -23.03
C VAL A 409 3.73 -21.74 -22.78
N LEU A 410 2.78 -21.37 -23.65
CA LEU A 410 1.38 -21.80 -23.57
C LEU A 410 1.21 -23.31 -23.74
N LYS A 411 1.98 -23.96 -24.61
CA LYS A 411 1.94 -25.43 -24.79
C LYS A 411 2.48 -26.15 -23.55
N ALA A 412 3.65 -25.75 -23.05
CA ALA A 412 4.21 -26.29 -21.80
C ALA A 412 3.23 -26.10 -20.63
N TYR A 413 2.59 -24.94 -20.59
CA TYR A 413 1.56 -24.59 -19.63
C TYR A 413 0.29 -25.47 -19.76
N LEU A 414 -0.27 -25.63 -20.97
CA LEU A 414 -1.42 -26.50 -21.23
C LEU A 414 -1.13 -27.98 -20.94
N MET A 415 0.12 -28.42 -21.13
CA MET A 415 0.53 -29.77 -20.72
C MET A 415 0.54 -29.93 -19.20
N SER A 416 0.98 -28.92 -18.44
CA SER A 416 0.94 -28.93 -16.98
C SER A 416 -0.50 -28.96 -16.43
N LEU A 417 -1.42 -28.21 -17.06
CA LEU A 417 -2.86 -28.21 -16.76
C LEU A 417 -3.51 -29.58 -17.01
N LYS A 418 -3.19 -30.23 -18.15
CA LYS A 418 -3.68 -31.58 -18.45
C LYS A 418 -3.22 -32.58 -17.39
N TYR A 419 -1.95 -32.49 -16.98
CA TYR A 419 -1.38 -33.34 -15.94
C TYR A 419 -2.09 -33.14 -14.59
N TYR A 420 -2.40 -31.90 -14.23
CA TYR A 420 -3.06 -31.58 -12.96
C TYR A 420 -4.54 -32.00 -12.92
N ASN A 421 -5.29 -31.79 -14.01
CA ASN A 421 -6.67 -32.25 -14.13
C ASN A 421 -6.79 -33.78 -14.17
N LEU A 422 -5.83 -34.48 -14.77
CA LEU A 422 -5.79 -35.94 -14.71
C LEU A 422 -5.59 -36.44 -13.27
N ASN A 423 -4.72 -35.79 -12.50
CA ASN A 423 -4.48 -36.15 -11.10
C ASN A 423 -5.65 -35.79 -10.18
N SER A 424 -6.37 -34.69 -10.42
CA SER A 424 -7.56 -34.32 -9.63
C SER A 424 -8.72 -35.29 -9.87
N ILE A 425 -8.95 -35.71 -11.11
CA ILE A 425 -9.96 -36.72 -11.47
C ILE A 425 -9.61 -38.08 -10.85
N GLN A 426 -8.32 -38.47 -10.86
CA GLN A 426 -7.87 -39.69 -10.21
C GLN A 426 -8.07 -39.65 -8.69
N LEU A 427 -7.81 -38.50 -8.04
CA LEU A 427 -8.05 -38.33 -6.60
C LEU A 427 -9.54 -38.38 -6.25
N GLN A 428 -10.41 -37.78 -7.07
CA GLN A 428 -11.86 -37.82 -6.87
C GLN A 428 -12.41 -39.24 -7.04
N ASN A 429 -11.91 -39.99 -8.04
CA ASN A 429 -12.29 -41.39 -8.23
C ASN A 429 -11.77 -42.30 -7.11
N ALA A 430 -10.59 -42.01 -6.55
CA ALA A 430 -10.03 -42.76 -5.42
C ALA A 430 -10.78 -42.50 -4.10
N ASN A 431 -11.37 -41.32 -3.91
CA ASN A 431 -12.19 -40.99 -2.74
C ASN A 431 -13.66 -41.43 -2.86
N ALA A 432 -14.11 -41.78 -4.07
CA ALA A 432 -15.45 -42.28 -4.34
C ALA A 432 -15.55 -43.82 -4.32
N GLN A 433 -14.41 -44.51 -4.22
CA GLN A 433 -14.28 -45.95 -3.97
C GLN A 433 -14.01 -46.18 -2.49
#